data_AF-A0A2P0QFY7-F1
#
_entry.id   AF-A0A2P0QFY7-F1
#
_cell.length_a   1.000
_cell.length_b   1.000
_cell.length_c   1.000
_cell.angle_alpha   90.00
_cell.angle_beta   90.00
_cell.angle_gamma   90.00
#
_symmetry.space_group_name_H-M   'P 1'
#
loop_
_entity.id
_entity.type
_entity.pdbx_description
1 polymer ?
#
loop_
_entity_poly.entity_id
_entity_poly.type
_entity_poly.pdbx_seq_one_letter_code
_entity_poly.pdbx_strand_id
1 'polypeptide(L)' 'MKDEHEDIELKEVLEQSFATGHGVVTLSASMTDEQILTLIKSACTWSKGKAFQVIPSQPKACSASPQRLS' A
#
# COMPACT_ATOMS: atom_id res chain seq x y z
N MET A 1 1.29 26.51 -10.02
CA MET A 1 -0.15 26.22 -10.13
C MET A 1 -0.35 25.10 -11.14
N LYS A 2 0.11 23.88 -10.82
CA LYS A 2 -0.09 22.64 -11.59
C LYS A 2 0.26 21.47 -10.68
N ASP A 3 -0.57 21.19 -9.68
CA ASP A 3 -0.44 19.98 -8.85
C ASP A 3 -1.83 19.50 -8.40
N GLU A 4 -2.72 20.44 -8.07
CA GLU A 4 -4.06 20.14 -7.54
C GLU A 4 -4.96 19.33 -8.49
N HIS A 5 -4.76 19.42 -9.81
CA HIS A 5 -5.57 18.65 -10.76
C HIS A 5 -5.13 17.19 -10.89
N GLU A 6 -3.83 16.92 -10.76
CA GLU A 6 -3.27 15.56 -10.90
C GLU A 6 -3.58 14.71 -9.65
N ASP A 7 -3.56 15.34 -8.46
CA ASP A 7 -3.94 14.70 -7.20
C ASP A 7 -5.42 14.28 -7.15
N ILE A 8 -6.33 15.10 -7.74
CA ILE A 8 -7.76 14.78 -7.81
C ILE A 8 -7.98 13.57 -8.73
N GLU A 9 -7.32 13.54 -9.88
CA GLU A 9 -7.45 12.44 -10.84
C GLU A 9 -6.92 11.12 -10.27
N LEU A 10 -5.77 11.15 -9.59
CA LEU A 10 -5.21 9.95 -8.95
C LEU A 10 -6.14 9.40 -7.87
N LYS A 11 -6.74 10.28 -7.05
CA LYS A 11 -7.67 9.86 -6.01
C LYS A 11 -8.91 9.18 -6.61
N GLU A 12 -9.52 9.77 -7.65
CA GLU A 12 -10.69 9.19 -8.31
C GLU A 12 -10.38 7.81 -8.93
N VAL A 13 -9.21 7.66 -9.56
CA VAL A 13 -8.74 6.38 -10.12
C VAL A 13 -8.59 5.31 -9.02
N LEU A 14 -8.03 5.68 -7.87
CA LEU A 14 -7.92 4.78 -6.73
C LEU A 14 -9.31 4.38 -6.22
N GLU A 15 -10.18 5.35 -5.95
CA GLU A 15 -11.54 5.09 -5.47
C GLU A 15 -12.30 4.12 -6.39
N GLN A 16 -12.23 4.33 -7.70
CA GLN A 16 -12.87 3.45 -8.69
C GLN A 16 -12.27 2.04 -8.71
N SER A 17 -10.94 1.92 -8.58
CA SER A 17 -10.27 0.62 -8.56
C SER A 17 -10.69 -0.21 -7.35
N PHE A 18 -10.75 0.41 -6.17
CA PHE A 18 -11.22 -0.25 -4.95
C PHE A 18 -12.73 -0.59 -5.03
N ALA A 19 -13.57 0.32 -5.52
CA ALA A 19 -15.01 0.10 -5.65
C ALA A 19 -15.38 -1.03 -6.63
N THR A 20 -14.50 -1.34 -7.60
CA THR A 20 -14.67 -2.45 -8.54
C THR A 20 -14.02 -3.77 -8.09
N GLY A 21 -13.36 -3.78 -6.92
CA GLY A 21 -12.70 -4.97 -6.37
C GLY A 21 -11.28 -5.24 -6.92
N HIS A 22 -10.69 -4.27 -7.61
CA HIS A 22 -9.33 -4.34 -8.15
C HIS A 22 -8.31 -3.53 -7.32
N GLY A 23 -8.70 -3.12 -6.11
CA GLY A 23 -7.83 -2.35 -5.21
C GLY A 23 -6.63 -3.17 -4.73
N VAL A 24 -5.45 -2.52 -4.68
CA VAL A 24 -4.22 -3.10 -4.15
C VAL A 24 -3.56 -2.12 -3.20
N VAL A 25 -3.20 -2.59 -2.01
CA VAL A 25 -2.39 -1.85 -1.03
C VAL A 25 -1.03 -2.53 -0.93
N THR A 26 0.04 -1.82 -1.27
CA THR A 26 1.42 -2.32 -1.08
C THR A 26 2.05 -1.63 0.11
N LEU A 27 2.50 -2.40 1.10
CA LEU A 27 3.12 -1.87 2.30
C LEU A 27 4.64 -1.77 2.12
N SER A 28 5.23 -0.68 2.59
CA SER A 28 6.68 -0.51 2.65
C SER A 28 7.22 -0.90 4.03
N ALA A 29 8.44 -1.43 4.07
CA ALA A 29 9.14 -1.72 5.33
C ALA A 29 9.50 -0.44 6.12
N SER A 30 9.40 0.74 5.49
CA SER A 30 9.62 2.04 6.13
C SER A 30 8.36 2.66 6.72
N MET A 31 7.18 2.07 6.47
CA MET A 31 5.92 2.59 7.00
C MET A 31 5.81 2.29 8.49
N THR A 32 5.33 3.26 9.26
CA THR A 32 4.94 3.02 10.65
C THR A 32 3.57 2.34 10.70
N ASP A 33 3.27 1.69 11.82
CA ASP A 33 1.97 1.06 12.03
C ASP A 33 0.81 2.07 11.88
N GLU A 34 0.98 3.33 12.28
CA GLU A 34 -0.05 4.36 12.09
C GLU A 34 -0.29 4.69 10.62
N GLN A 35 0.77 4.73 9.81
CA GLN A 35 0.67 4.95 8.37
C GLN A 35 -0.03 3.77 7.67
N ILE A 36 0.33 2.53 8.05
CA ILE A 36 -0.32 1.31 7.56
C ILE A 36 -1.81 1.34 7.92
N LEU A 37 -2.14 1.63 9.18
CA LEU A 37 -3.52 1.69 9.65
C LEU A 37 -4.34 2.73 8.88
N THR A 38 -3.77 3.91 8.64
CA THR A 38 -4.43 4.99 7.89
C THR A 38 -4.71 4.55 6.46
N LEU A 39 -3.72 3.93 5.79
CA LEU A 39 -3.86 3.45 4.42
C LEU A 39 -4.94 2.36 4.30
N ILE A 40 -4.95 1.40 5.23
CA ILE A 40 -5.96 0.33 5.26
C ILE A 40 -7.37 0.88 5.50
N LYS A 41 -7.54 1.85 6.40
CA LYS A 41 -8.84 2.50 6.65
C LYS A 41 -9.36 3.23 5.41
N SER A 42 -8.50 3.92 4.68
CA SER A 42 -8.86 4.57 3.41
C SER A 42 -9.30 3.54 2.38
N ALA A 43 -8.52 2.46 2.18
CA ALA A 43 -8.86 1.36 1.28
C ALA A 43 -10.23 0.72 1.60
N CYS A 44 -10.53 0.49 2.89
CA CYS A 44 -11.84 0.01 3.32
C CYS A 44 -12.98 0.98 2.99
N THR A 45 -12.74 2.29 3.12
CA THR A 45 -13.73 3.32 2.80
C THR A 45 -14.05 3.35 1.30
N TRP A 46 -13.01 3.18 0.47
CA TRP A 46 -13.13 3.19 -0.98
C TRP A 46 -13.70 1.90 -1.55
N SER A 47 -13.53 0.76 -0.88
CA SER A 47 -13.90 -0.55 -1.46
C SER A 47 -15.40 -0.75 -1.64
N LYS A 48 -16.26 0.05 -1.00
CA LYS A 48 -17.73 -0.10 -1.04
C LYS A 48 -18.19 -1.54 -0.78
N GLY A 49 -17.48 -2.24 0.12
CA GLY A 49 -17.77 -3.64 0.48
C GLY A 49 -17.16 -4.70 -0.44
N LYS A 50 -16.35 -4.30 -1.44
CA LYS A 50 -15.54 -5.23 -2.24
C LYS A 50 -14.26 -5.63 -1.50
N ALA A 51 -13.79 -6.84 -1.80
CA ALA A 51 -12.48 -7.29 -1.36
C ALA A 51 -11.37 -6.55 -2.12
N PHE A 52 -10.19 -6.46 -1.52
CA PHE A 52 -8.99 -5.90 -2.12
C PHE A 52 -7.76 -6.64 -1.62
N GLN A 53 -6.63 -6.50 -2.32
CA GLN A 53 -5.38 -7.19 -1.96
C GLN A 53 -4.49 -6.31 -1.08
N VAL A 54 -3.88 -6.91 -0.07
CA VAL A 54 -2.80 -6.29 0.70
C VAL A 54 -1.52 -7.08 0.45
N ILE A 55 -0.49 -6.41 -0.04
CA ILE A 55 0.84 -6.96 -0.28
C ILE A 55 1.74 -6.49 0.88
N PRO A 56 2.17 -7.39 1.78
CA PRO A 56 3.05 -7.02 2.87
C PRO A 56 4.42 -6.57 2.35
N SER A 57 5.13 -5.79 3.15
CA SER A 57 6.52 -5.49 2.84
C SER A 57 7.34 -6.77 2.89
N GLN A 58 8.22 -6.97 1.90
CA GLN A 58 9.15 -8.09 1.96
C GLN A 58 10.06 -7.86 3.17
N PRO A 59 10.23 -8.86 4.06
CA PRO A 59 11.30 -8.81 5.05
C PRO A 59 12.60 -8.58 4.28
N LYS A 60 13.41 -7.59 4.69
CA LYS A 60 14.80 -7.54 4.23
C LYS A 60 15.35 -8.94 4.52
N ALA A 61 15.68 -9.70 3.47
CA ALA A 61 16.34 -10.98 3.62
C ALA A 61 17.46 -10.74 4.63
N CYS A 62 17.43 -11.45 5.76
CA CYS A 62 18.57 -11.47 6.66
C CYS A 62 19.77 -11.79 5.75
N SER A 63 20.65 -10.82 5.55
CA SER A 63 21.91 -11.06 4.87
C SER A 63 22.66 -12.02 5.79
N ALA A 64 22.46 -13.32 5.58
CA ALA A 64 23.29 -14.35 6.15
C ALA A 64 24.68 -14.10 5.55
N SER A 65 25.46 -13.25 6.21
CA SER A 65 26.90 -13.20 6.02
C SER A 65 27.38 -14.63 6.27
N PRO A 66 27.98 -15.32 5.29
CA PRO A 66 28.63 -16.59 5.57
C PRO A 66 29.80 -16.25 6.47
N GLN A 67 29.69 -16.50 7.78
CA GLN A 67 30.87 -16.56 8.63
C GLN A 67 31.65 -17.80 8.18
N ARG A 68 32.61 -17.56 7.29
CA ARG A 68 33.62 -18.53 6.89
C ARG A 68 34.43 -18.83 8.15
N LEU A 69 34.15 -19.96 8.81
CA LEU A 69 34.96 -20.49 9.90
C LEU A 69 36.40 -20.66 9.36
N SER A 70 37.34 -19.96 9.98
CA SER A 70 38.80 -20.17 9.83
C SER A 70 39.29 -21.18 10.84
#